data_AF-A0A538RAF2-F1
#
_entry.id   AF-A0A538RAF2-F1
#
_cell.length_a   1.000
_cell.length_b   1.000
_cell.length_c   1.000
_cell.angle_alpha   90.00
_cell.angle_beta   90.00
_cell.angle_gamma   90.00
#
_symmetry.space_group_name_H-M   'P 1'
#
loop_
_entity.id
_entity.type
_entity.pdbx_description
1 polymer ?
#
loop_
_entity_poly.entity_id
_entity_poly.type
_entity_poly.pdbx_seq_one_letter_code
_entity_poly.pdbx_strand_id
1 'polypeptide(L)'
;MRQICTRLSTPTLICITALMLFAASCTLKGTIKETTDTTSNITGTTSGRTWFTEDGLLHPEHKLTAFMALNQTNVEQDLARGQGEYVTSLGTLLGLSGDQQAAFHAKAQGAFETLMTSDHEARLQQLRALA
;
A
#
# COMPACT_ATOMS: atom_id res chain seq x y z
N MET A 1 -55.38 -34.70 37.16
CA MET A 1 -55.56 -34.78 35.70
C MET A 1 -55.20 -33.43 35.09
N ARG A 2 -54.30 -33.42 34.10
CA ARG A 2 -54.08 -32.37 33.07
C ARG A 2 -53.52 -31.01 33.56
N GLN A 3 -52.68 -30.29 32.85
CA GLN A 3 -51.77 -30.53 31.73
C GLN A 3 -50.74 -29.38 31.76
N ILE A 4 -49.55 -29.67 31.26
CA ILE A 4 -48.38 -28.81 31.11
C ILE A 4 -48.74 -27.53 30.34
N CYS A 5 -48.48 -26.37 30.94
CA CYS A 5 -48.54 -25.07 30.27
C CYS A 5 -47.10 -24.54 30.16
N THR A 6 -46.40 -24.96 29.11
CA THR A 6 -45.08 -24.42 28.74
C THR A 6 -45.25 -22.97 28.28
N ARG A 7 -45.17 -22.03 29.22
CA ARG A 7 -44.92 -20.62 28.94
C ARG A 7 -43.43 -20.48 28.64
N LEU A 8 -43.07 -20.61 27.37
CA LEU A 8 -41.73 -20.31 26.86
C LEU A 8 -41.42 -18.85 27.22
N SER A 9 -40.55 -18.66 28.21
CA SER A 9 -40.24 -17.35 28.78
C SER A 9 -39.56 -16.49 27.71
N THR A 10 -40.13 -15.32 27.46
CA THR A 10 -39.74 -14.35 26.44
C THR A 10 -38.40 -13.60 26.64
N PRO A 11 -37.66 -13.61 27.78
CA PRO A 11 -36.44 -12.81 27.87
C PRO A 11 -35.22 -13.47 27.21
N THR A 12 -35.25 -14.79 26.96
CA THR A 12 -34.12 -15.50 26.35
C THR A 12 -34.08 -15.35 24.82
N LEU A 13 -35.23 -15.13 24.17
CA LEU A 13 -35.32 -14.94 22.72
C LEU A 13 -34.76 -13.59 22.27
N ILE A 14 -34.93 -12.55 23.10
CA ILE A 14 -34.49 -11.17 22.80
C ILE A 14 -32.95 -11.07 22.77
N CYS A 15 -32.26 -11.80 23.66
CA CYS A 15 -30.79 -11.79 23.71
C CYS A 15 -30.18 -12.50 22.49
N ILE A 16 -30.82 -13.54 21.97
CA ILE A 16 -30.32 -14.29 20.80
C ILE A 16 -30.55 -13.51 19.51
N THR A 17 -31.67 -12.79 19.39
CA THR A 17 -31.94 -11.93 18.21
C THR A 17 -31.05 -10.69 18.15
N ALA A 18 -30.59 -10.17 19.30
CA ALA A 18 -29.65 -9.05 19.33
C ALA A 18 -28.22 -9.45 18.92
N LEU A 19 -27.81 -10.70 19.18
CA LEU A 19 -26.47 -11.19 18.83
C LEU A 19 -26.34 -11.57 17.34
N MET A 20 -27.45 -11.89 16.67
CA MET A 20 -27.46 -12.29 15.25
C MET A 20 -27.56 -11.09 14.28
N LEU A 21 -27.75 -9.86 14.78
CA LEU A 21 -27.90 -8.66 13.94
C LEU A 21 -26.61 -7.82 13.80
N PHE A 22 -25.47 -8.33 14.27
CA PHE A 22 -24.15 -7.71 14.09
C PHE A 22 -23.28 -8.36 13.00
N ALA A 23 -23.80 -9.37 12.29
CA ALA A 23 -23.03 -10.11 11.28
C ALA A 23 -23.23 -9.64 9.83
N ALA A 24 -23.83 -8.46 9.61
CA ALA A 24 -24.12 -7.94 8.26
C ALA A 24 -23.41 -6.63 7.91
N SER A 25 -22.30 -6.31 8.57
CA SER A 25 -21.54 -5.07 8.36
C SER A 25 -20.06 -5.34 8.06
N CYS A 26 -19.77 -6.12 7.01
CA CYS A 26 -18.44 -6.08 6.37
C CYS A 26 -18.49 -6.12 4.82
N THR A 27 -19.65 -6.25 4.18
CA THR A 27 -19.76 -6.30 2.71
C THR A 27 -20.21 -4.96 2.13
N LEU A 28 -19.50 -3.87 2.47
CA LEU A 28 -19.48 -2.64 1.68
C LEU A 28 -18.21 -1.79 1.89
N LYS A 29 -17.10 -2.42 2.29
CA LYS A 29 -15.77 -1.76 2.34
C LYS A 29 -14.80 -2.32 1.29
N GLY A 30 -15.30 -3.17 0.39
CA GLY A 30 -14.55 -3.74 -0.74
C GLY A 30 -14.85 -3.08 -2.10
N THR A 31 -15.95 -2.33 -2.24
CA THR A 31 -16.41 -1.83 -3.55
C THR A 31 -16.14 -0.32 -3.78
N ILE A 32 -15.53 0.37 -2.81
CA ILE A 32 -14.94 1.72 -3.02
C ILE A 32 -13.43 1.65 -2.77
N LYS A 33 -12.77 0.62 -3.29
CA LYS A 33 -11.32 0.66 -3.52
C LYS A 33 -10.97 0.33 -4.97
N GLU A 34 -11.95 -0.17 -5.72
CA GLU A 34 -11.78 -0.63 -7.10
C GLU A 34 -12.05 0.44 -8.16
N THR A 35 -12.66 1.58 -7.83
CA THR A 35 -12.97 2.61 -8.86
C THR A 35 -12.39 4.00 -8.57
N THR A 36 -12.01 4.33 -7.33
CA THR A 36 -11.48 5.68 -7.01
C THR A 36 -9.97 5.75 -6.82
N ASP A 37 -9.27 4.65 -6.48
CA ASP A 37 -7.79 4.68 -6.39
C ASP A 37 -7.10 4.55 -7.76
N THR A 38 -7.79 4.05 -8.78
CA THR A 38 -7.23 3.94 -10.15
C THR A 38 -7.31 5.26 -10.94
N THR A 39 -8.09 6.24 -10.49
CA THR A 39 -8.33 7.47 -11.27
C THR A 39 -7.45 8.66 -10.84
N SER A 40 -6.84 8.64 -9.65
CA SER A 40 -6.04 9.79 -9.20
C SER A 40 -4.57 9.75 -9.65
N ASN A 41 -4.04 8.59 -10.09
CA ASN A 41 -2.60 8.45 -10.37
C ASN A 41 -2.25 7.63 -11.63
N ILE A 42 -3.20 7.35 -12.53
CA ILE A 42 -2.87 6.85 -13.87
C ILE A 42 -3.44 7.82 -14.90
N THR A 43 -2.69 8.89 -15.12
CA THR A 43 -2.23 9.30 -16.46
C THR A 43 -3.13 8.88 -17.64
N GLY A 44 -4.31 9.48 -17.77
CA GLY A 44 -5.13 9.38 -18.98
C GLY A 44 -5.62 10.77 -19.34
N THR A 45 -4.93 11.56 -20.15
CA THR A 45 -4.98 11.32 -21.61
C THR A 45 -3.93 12.12 -22.40
N THR A 46 -2.93 12.74 -21.75
CA THR A 46 -1.88 13.50 -22.46
C THR A 46 -0.43 13.23 -22.03
N SER A 47 -0.16 12.76 -20.80
CA SER A 47 1.24 12.60 -20.32
C SER A 47 1.84 11.20 -20.52
N GLY A 48 1.03 10.16 -20.77
CA GLY A 48 1.52 8.78 -20.88
C GLY A 48 2.56 8.60 -22.00
N ARG A 49 2.44 9.35 -23.10
CA ARG A 49 3.40 9.32 -24.21
C ARG A 49 4.73 10.02 -23.91
N THR A 50 4.77 10.89 -22.89
CA THR A 50 5.99 11.63 -22.53
C THR A 50 6.96 10.81 -21.69
N TRP A 51 6.50 9.73 -21.06
CA TRP A 51 7.36 8.88 -20.24
C TRP A 51 8.12 7.82 -21.03
N PHE A 52 7.68 7.54 -22.25
CA PHE A 52 8.27 6.54 -23.11
C PHE A 52 8.93 7.21 -24.31
N THR A 53 10.10 6.71 -24.68
CA THR A 53 10.76 7.02 -25.94
C THR A 53 9.91 6.57 -27.12
N GLU A 54 10.22 7.03 -28.33
CA GLU A 54 9.54 6.59 -29.56
C GLU A 54 9.62 5.07 -29.75
N ASP A 55 10.70 4.44 -29.25
CA ASP A 55 10.91 2.99 -29.26
C ASP A 55 10.13 2.24 -28.16
N GLY A 56 9.33 2.94 -27.36
CA GLY A 56 8.50 2.36 -26.29
C GLY A 56 9.26 2.07 -24.99
N LEU A 57 10.51 2.53 -24.85
CA LEU A 57 11.28 2.36 -23.60
C LEU A 57 10.97 3.47 -22.61
N LEU A 58 10.84 3.11 -21.32
CA LEU A 58 10.68 4.07 -20.24
C LEU A 58 11.94 4.94 -20.09
N HIS A 59 11.75 6.25 -20.13
CA HIS A 59 12.79 7.24 -19.89
C HIS A 59 13.46 7.03 -18.51
N PRO A 60 14.80 7.11 -18.40
CA PRO A 60 15.53 6.88 -17.16
C PRO A 60 15.03 7.71 -15.97
N GLU A 61 14.67 8.98 -16.21
CA GLU A 61 14.16 9.93 -15.23
C GLU A 61 12.85 9.48 -14.55
N HIS A 62 12.06 8.63 -15.22
CA HIS A 62 10.81 8.12 -14.69
C HIS A 62 10.92 6.73 -14.04
N LYS A 63 12.07 6.06 -14.13
CA LYS A 63 12.24 4.70 -13.61
C LYS A 63 12.00 4.62 -12.10
N LEU A 64 12.52 5.57 -11.33
CA LEU A 64 12.33 5.58 -9.87
C LEU A 64 10.85 5.77 -9.50
N THR A 65 10.19 6.75 -10.12
CA THR A 65 8.77 7.05 -9.91
C THR A 65 7.89 5.85 -10.29
N ALA A 66 8.11 5.27 -11.47
CA ALA A 66 7.39 4.09 -11.93
C ALA A 66 7.62 2.88 -11.01
N PHE A 67 8.88 2.63 -10.61
CA PHE A 67 9.22 1.53 -9.73
C PHE A 67 8.52 1.64 -8.37
N MET A 68 8.52 2.82 -7.76
CA MET A 68 7.84 3.05 -6.48
C MET A 68 6.33 2.93 -6.58
N ALA A 69 5.72 3.41 -7.68
CA ALA A 69 4.29 3.30 -7.90
C ALA A 69 3.84 1.83 -8.07
N LEU A 70 4.63 1.03 -8.80
CA LEU A 70 4.29 -0.36 -9.10
C LEU A 70 4.59 -1.34 -7.96
N ASN A 71 5.56 -1.01 -7.09
CA ASN A 71 6.06 -1.92 -6.06
C ASN A 71 5.87 -1.40 -4.64
N GLN A 72 4.94 -0.47 -4.44
CA GLN A 72 4.79 0.28 -3.18
C GLN A 72 4.82 -0.62 -1.94
N THR A 73 3.94 -1.63 -1.86
CA THR A 73 3.87 -2.51 -0.69
C THR A 73 5.18 -3.24 -0.40
N ASN A 74 5.87 -3.72 -1.44
CA ASN A 74 7.12 -4.45 -1.26
C ASN A 74 8.27 -3.50 -0.87
N VAL A 75 8.30 -2.31 -1.47
CA VAL A 75 9.23 -1.24 -1.10
C VAL A 75 9.05 -0.85 0.37
N GLU A 76 7.81 -0.63 0.81
CA GLU A 76 7.53 -0.27 2.22
C GLU A 76 8.00 -1.35 3.19
N GLN A 77 7.74 -2.63 2.88
CA GLN A 77 8.19 -3.74 3.70
C GLN A 77 9.71 -3.86 3.77
N ASP A 78 10.40 -3.73 2.64
CA ASP A 78 11.87 -3.81 2.58
C ASP A 78 12.53 -2.61 3.24
N LEU A 79 11.96 -1.41 3.11
CA LEU A 79 12.40 -0.21 3.83
C LEU A 79 12.28 -0.40 5.34
N ALA A 80 11.15 -0.93 5.83
CA ALA A 80 10.96 -1.20 7.26
C ALA A 80 11.97 -2.23 7.80
N ARG A 81 12.25 -3.27 7.02
CA ARG A 81 13.22 -4.32 7.37
C ARG A 81 14.67 -3.88 7.20
N GLY A 82 14.93 -2.85 6.40
CA GLY A 82 16.28 -2.41 6.02
C GLY A 82 17.02 -3.38 5.12
N GLN A 83 16.29 -4.27 4.43
CA GLN A 83 16.87 -5.27 3.54
C GLN A 83 15.81 -5.83 2.61
N GLY A 84 16.26 -6.35 1.46
CA GLY A 84 15.41 -7.01 0.48
C GLY A 84 15.69 -6.56 -0.94
N GLU A 85 15.06 -7.22 -1.91
CA GLU A 85 15.31 -6.99 -3.34
C GLU A 85 14.81 -5.62 -3.80
N TYR A 86 13.74 -5.08 -3.20
CA TYR A 86 13.13 -3.83 -3.64
C TYR A 86 13.94 -2.63 -3.15
N VAL A 87 14.43 -2.67 -1.91
CA VAL A 87 15.34 -1.62 -1.42
C VAL A 87 16.71 -1.68 -2.12
N THR A 88 17.20 -2.87 -2.49
CA THR A 88 18.41 -3.02 -3.33
C THR A 88 18.19 -2.45 -4.74
N SER A 89 17.01 -2.68 -5.30
CA SER A 89 16.62 -2.13 -6.62
C SER A 89 16.50 -0.61 -6.58
N LEU A 90 15.99 -0.03 -5.49
CA LEU A 90 15.99 1.43 -5.29
C LEU A 90 17.41 1.98 -5.31
N GLY A 91 18.35 1.38 -4.57
CA GLY A 91 19.74 1.82 -4.59
C GLY A 91 20.35 1.74 -5.99
N THR A 92 20.05 0.67 -6.74
CA THR A 92 20.50 0.49 -8.12
C THR A 92 19.94 1.57 -9.06
N LEU A 93 18.64 1.90 -8.93
CA LEU A 93 17.99 2.97 -9.71
C LEU A 93 18.52 4.37 -9.35
N LEU A 94 19.02 4.54 -8.13
CA LEU A 94 19.69 5.76 -7.65
C LEU A 94 21.18 5.81 -8.05
N GLY A 95 21.69 4.80 -8.75
CA GLY A 95 23.06 4.75 -9.26
C GLY A 95 24.10 4.27 -8.24
N LEU A 96 23.68 3.60 -7.16
CA LEU A 96 24.58 3.11 -6.12
C LEU A 96 25.32 1.84 -6.56
N SER A 97 26.62 1.83 -6.30
CA SER A 97 27.46 0.62 -6.41
C SER A 97 27.21 -0.35 -5.25
N GLY A 98 27.62 -1.61 -5.40
CA GLY A 98 27.40 -2.66 -4.39
C GLY A 98 27.86 -2.29 -2.98
N ASP A 99 29.01 -1.61 -2.86
CA ASP A 99 29.59 -1.20 -1.57
C ASP A 99 28.76 -0.11 -0.87
N GLN A 100 27.96 0.65 -1.62
CA GLN A 100 27.10 1.72 -1.09
C GLN A 100 25.72 1.20 -0.66
N GLN A 101 25.30 0.02 -1.12
CA GLN A 101 23.97 -0.54 -0.88
C GLN A 101 23.69 -0.72 0.62
N ALA A 102 24.64 -1.32 1.36
CA ALA A 102 24.45 -1.57 2.79
C ALA A 102 24.26 -0.28 3.59
N ALA A 103 25.02 0.78 3.26
CA ALA A 103 24.87 2.08 3.90
C ALA A 103 23.54 2.75 3.55
N PHE A 104 23.12 2.67 2.28
CA PHE A 104 21.83 3.17 1.84
C PHE A 104 20.67 2.45 2.53
N HIS A 105 20.71 1.13 2.62
CA HIS A 105 19.69 0.33 3.31
C HIS A 105 19.52 0.75 4.78
N ALA A 106 20.62 0.92 5.50
CA ALA A 106 20.60 1.36 6.90
C ALA A 106 20.02 2.78 7.05
N LYS A 107 20.40 3.71 6.17
CA LYS A 107 19.83 5.07 6.15
C LYS A 107 18.34 5.06 5.84
N ALA A 108 17.92 4.27 4.85
CA ALA A 108 16.54 4.15 4.42
C ALA A 108 15.64 3.55 5.50
N GLN A 109 16.14 2.54 6.22
CA GLN A 109 15.46 1.97 7.38
C GLN A 109 15.34 2.99 8.52
N GLY A 110 16.43 3.69 8.85
CA GLY A 110 16.42 4.72 9.89
C GLY A 110 15.46 5.88 9.59
N ALA A 111 15.21 6.15 8.30
CA ALA A 111 14.29 7.18 7.83
C ALA A 111 12.86 6.68 7.57
N PHE A 112 12.55 5.41 7.87
CA PHE A 112 11.29 4.76 7.47
C PHE A 112 10.04 5.58 7.84
N GLU A 113 9.91 5.98 9.11
CA GLU A 113 8.76 6.75 9.60
C GLU A 113 8.58 8.08 8.85
N THR A 114 9.69 8.78 8.57
CA THR A 114 9.67 10.04 7.80
C THR A 114 9.27 9.80 6.35
N LEU A 115 9.76 8.72 5.73
CA LEU A 115 9.40 8.35 4.36
C LEU A 115 7.91 7.99 4.25
N MET A 116 7.35 7.27 5.24
CA MET A 116 5.95 6.83 5.21
C MET A 116 4.94 7.96 5.47
N THR A 117 5.34 8.98 6.21
CA THR A 117 4.51 10.15 6.49
C THR A 117 4.59 11.23 5.42
N SER A 118 5.59 11.14 4.52
CA SER A 118 5.77 12.08 3.41
C SER A 118 4.85 11.75 2.23
N ASP A 119 4.44 12.77 1.49
CA ASP A 119 3.77 12.59 0.20
C ASP A 119 4.72 11.94 -0.83
N HIS A 120 4.18 11.54 -1.99
CA HIS A 120 4.92 10.78 -2.98
C HIS A 120 6.18 11.50 -3.50
N GLU A 121 6.06 12.79 -3.83
CA GLU A 121 7.17 13.57 -4.40
C GLU A 121 8.23 13.87 -3.33
N ALA A 122 7.79 14.25 -2.12
CA ALA A 122 8.67 14.45 -0.98
C ALA A 122 9.43 13.16 -0.62
N ARG A 123 8.75 12.00 -0.62
CA ARG A 123 9.37 10.70 -0.37
C ARG A 123 10.41 10.34 -1.44
N LEU A 124 10.12 10.58 -2.72
CA LEU A 124 11.08 10.39 -3.81
C LEU A 124 12.32 11.27 -3.65
N GLN A 125 12.14 12.53 -3.24
CA GLN A 125 13.25 13.45 -3.00
C GLN A 125 14.08 13.05 -1.78
N GLN A 126 13.44 12.62 -0.70
CA GLN A 126 14.12 12.09 0.48
C GLN A 126 14.95 10.85 0.15
N LEU A 127 14.41 9.88 -0.60
CA LEU A 127 15.16 8.70 -1.02
C LEU A 127 16.41 9.06 -1.83
N ARG A 128 16.31 10.04 -2.74
CA ARG A 128 17.48 10.56 -3.48
C ARG A 128 18.52 11.19 -2.57
N ALA A 129 18.12 11.81 -1.46
CA ALA A 129 19.05 12.40 -0.50
C ALA A 129 19.75 11.37 0.41
N LEU A 130 19.23 10.14 0.50
CA LEU A 130 19.84 9.07 1.29
C LEU A 130 20.92 8.30 0.50
N ALA A 131 20.83 8.33 -0.84
CA ALA A 131 21.78 7.69 -1.76
C ALA A 131 23.21 8.25 -1.60
#